data_AF-A0A916ZGS0-F1
#
_entry.id   AF-A0A916ZGS0-F1
#
_cell.length_a   1.000
_cell.length_b   1.000
_cell.length_c   1.000
_cell.angle_alpha   90.00
_cell.angle_beta   90.00
_cell.angle_gamma   90.00
#
_symmetry.space_group_name_H-M   'P 1'
#
loop_
_entity.id
_entity.type
_entity.pdbx_description
1 polymer ?
#
loop_
_entity_poly.entity_id
_entity_poly.type
_entity_poly.pdbx_seq_one_letter_code
_entity_poly.pdbx_strand_id
1 'polypeptide(L)'
;MVCRSKDRHTIVGEMTMNERVKIISRDGLQFVELPIGMTLAEGEWTARRQGAGVVLEPVAPRMSVPSLLALLATLEPLEEGIPDFVDLPPEEPDFAWPEPIAGR
;
A
#
# COMPACT_ATOMS: atom_id res chain seq x y z
N MET A 1 23.02 -2.05 -15.12
CA MET A 1 24.22 -1.26 -15.47
C MET A 1 23.93 0.19 -15.09
N VAL A 2 24.63 0.68 -14.05
CA VAL A 2 24.90 2.08 -13.56
C VAL A 2 23.90 3.19 -13.95
N CYS A 3 23.26 3.97 -13.05
CA CYS A 3 23.87 4.84 -12.03
C CYS A 3 22.89 5.33 -10.93
N ARG A 4 23.50 5.91 -9.89
CA ARG A 4 23.02 6.36 -8.56
C ARG A 4 21.90 7.41 -8.54
N SER A 5 21.15 7.45 -7.43
CA SER A 5 20.70 8.72 -6.84
C SER A 5 20.75 8.65 -5.31
N LYS A 6 21.44 9.63 -4.73
CA LYS A 6 21.20 10.12 -3.36
C LYS A 6 19.83 10.79 -3.34
N ASP A 7 19.31 10.97 -2.14
CA ASP A 7 18.12 11.75 -1.80
C ASP A 7 16.77 11.02 -1.77
N ARG A 8 16.08 11.32 -0.68
CA ARG A 8 14.82 10.77 -0.22
C ARG A 8 13.74 11.05 -1.25
N HIS A 9 13.28 10.02 -1.95
CA HIS A 9 11.92 9.99 -2.47
C HIS A 9 11.35 8.59 -2.31
N THR A 10 10.22 8.54 -1.64
CA THR A 10 9.31 7.40 -1.55
C THR A 10 9.18 6.74 -2.93
N ILE A 11 9.70 5.52 -3.07
CA ILE A 11 9.38 4.69 -4.23
C ILE A 11 8.06 4.01 -3.91
N VAL A 12 6.95 4.65 -4.30
CA VAL A 12 5.69 3.95 -4.53
C VAL A 12 5.82 3.30 -5.91
N GLY A 13 6.45 2.13 -5.95
CA GLY A 13 6.61 1.33 -7.14
C GLY A 13 6.57 -0.11 -6.71
N GLU A 14 5.51 -0.83 -7.08
CA GLU A 14 5.43 -2.27 -6.91
C GLU A 14 6.47 -2.92 -7.84
N MET A 15 7.71 -3.07 -7.34
CA MET A 15 8.74 -3.85 -8.00
C MET A 15 8.47 -5.33 -7.70
N THR A 16 7.82 -6.04 -8.62
CA THR A 16 7.74 -7.50 -8.57
C THR A 16 9.12 -8.10 -8.86
N MET A 17 9.95 -8.20 -7.83
CA MET A 17 11.24 -8.89 -7.89
C MET A 17 11.02 -10.38 -7.60
N ASN A 18 10.92 -11.18 -8.66
CA ASN A 18 10.73 -12.63 -8.55
C ASN A 18 12.07 -13.34 -8.44
N GLU A 19 12.53 -13.59 -7.21
CA GLU A 19 13.74 -14.38 -6.95
C GLU A 19 13.37 -15.76 -6.39
N ARG A 20 14.10 -16.81 -6.81
CA ARG A 20 13.89 -18.16 -6.28
C ARG A 20 14.53 -18.26 -4.90
N VAL A 21 13.71 -18.48 -3.88
CA VAL A 21 14.16 -18.70 -2.50
C VAL A 21 14.17 -20.17 -2.14
N LYS A 22 15.03 -20.55 -1.19
CA LYS A 22 15.09 -21.92 -0.67
C LYS A 22 14.25 -22.03 0.60
N ILE A 23 13.43 -23.07 0.68
CA ILE A 23 12.71 -23.44 1.90
C ILE A 23 13.50 -24.55 2.60
N ILE A 24 13.81 -24.33 3.88
CA ILE A 24 14.49 -25.29 4.73
C ILE A 24 13.50 -25.75 5.80
N SER A 25 13.43 -27.06 6.03
CA SER A 25 12.64 -27.62 7.13
C SER A 25 13.57 -28.12 8.23
N ARG A 26 13.35 -27.68 9.47
CA ARG A 26 14.10 -28.10 10.65
C ARG A 26 13.17 -28.16 11.85
N ASP A 27 13.21 -29.25 12.62
CA ASP A 27 12.47 -29.43 13.88
C ASP A 27 10.95 -29.17 13.76
N GLY A 28 10.36 -29.54 12.62
CA GLY A 28 8.94 -29.31 12.33
C GLY A 28 8.60 -27.87 11.92
N LEU A 29 9.58 -26.99 11.82
CA LEU A 29 9.45 -25.61 11.35
C LEU A 29 9.98 -25.46 9.92
N GLN A 30 9.41 -24.51 9.19
CA GLN A 30 9.88 -24.12 7.85
C GLN A 30 10.48 -22.72 7.90
N PHE A 31 11.63 -22.57 7.24
CA PHE A 31 12.38 -21.32 7.13
C PHE A 31 12.54 -20.98 5.65
N VAL A 32 12.39 -19.70 5.33
CA VAL A 32 12.68 -19.16 4.00
C VAL A 32 13.99 -18.39 4.10
N GLU A 33 15.00 -18.80 3.32
CA GLU A 33 16.23 -18.01 3.20
C GLU A 33 15.97 -16.82 2.28
N LEU A 34 15.93 -15.62 2.86
CA LEU A 34 15.74 -14.38 2.12
C LEU A 34 17.09 -13.85 1.63
N PRO A 35 17.22 -13.48 0.34
CA PRO A 35 18.38 -12.79 -0.18
C PRO A 35 18.62 -11.46 0.56
N ILE A 36 19.87 -10.99 0.59
CA ILE A 36 20.26 -9.77 1.33
C ILE A 36 19.49 -8.49 0.89
N GLY A 37 18.96 -8.47 -0.34
CA GLY A 37 18.11 -7.41 -0.87
C GLY A 37 16.63 -7.51 -0.51
N MET A 38 16.19 -8.59 0.15
CA MET A 38 14.82 -8.84 0.60
C MET A 38 14.73 -8.97 2.13
N THR A 39 15.66 -8.35 2.85
CA THR A 39 15.65 -8.35 4.32
C THR A 39 14.35 -7.71 4.81
N LEU A 40 13.55 -8.50 5.55
CA LEU A 40 12.35 -8.00 6.21
C LEU A 40 12.73 -7.19 7.46
N ALA A 41 11.91 -6.20 7.81
CA ALA A 41 12.07 -5.50 9.08
C ALA A 41 11.93 -6.47 10.25
N GLU A 42 12.77 -6.28 11.28
CA GLU A 42 12.63 -7.00 12.54
C GLU A 42 11.28 -6.70 13.17
N GLY A 43 10.59 -7.72 13.69
CA GLY A 43 9.28 -7.58 14.31
C GLY A 43 8.43 -8.84 14.16
N GLU A 44 7.17 -8.73 14.60
CA GLU A 44 6.18 -9.78 14.39
C GLU A 44 5.58 -9.67 12.98
N TRP A 45 5.32 -10.82 12.37
CA TRP A 45 4.74 -10.93 11.04
C TRP A 45 3.58 -11.92 11.06
N THR A 46 2.49 -11.58 10.37
CA THR A 46 1.36 -12.47 10.15
C THR A 46 1.53 -13.19 8.82
N ALA A 47 1.49 -14.52 8.86
CA ALA A 47 1.47 -15.35 7.66
C ALA A 47 0.02 -15.72 7.30
N ARG A 48 -0.40 -15.37 6.09
CA ARG A 48 -1.72 -15.73 5.56
C ARG A 48 -1.57 -16.56 4.29
N ARG A 49 -2.30 -17.67 4.22
CA ARG A 49 -2.36 -18.47 3.00
C ARG A 49 -3.23 -17.77 1.95
N GLN A 50 -2.71 -17.60 0.74
CA GLN A 50 -3.44 -17.04 -0.39
C GLN A 50 -3.23 -17.96 -1.61
N GLY A 51 -4.25 -18.77 -1.92
CA GLY A 51 -4.16 -19.78 -2.98
C GLY A 51 -3.02 -20.77 -2.71
N ALA A 52 -2.09 -20.87 -3.67
CA ALA A 52 -0.90 -21.72 -3.56
C ALA A 52 0.26 -21.08 -2.78
N GLY A 53 0.17 -19.78 -2.45
CA GLY A 53 1.22 -19.02 -1.79
C GLY A 53 0.94 -18.73 -0.31
N VAL A 54 1.96 -18.20 0.34
CA VAL A 54 1.88 -17.59 1.68
C VAL A 54 2.30 -16.13 1.53
N VAL A 55 1.47 -15.23 2.05
CA VAL A 55 1.76 -13.80 2.14
C VAL A 55 2.17 -13.51 3.57
N LEU A 56 3.30 -12.82 3.73
CA LEU A 56 3.77 -12.31 5.01
C LEU A 56 3.45 -10.82 5.07
N GLU A 57 2.67 -10.43 6.06
CA GLU A 57 2.34 -9.03 6.32
C GLU A 57 2.96 -8.64 7.67
N PRO A 58 3.65 -7.49 7.77
CA PRO A 58 4.19 -7.07 9.05
C PRO A 58 3.02 -6.84 9.99
N VAL A 59 3.12 -7.37 11.21
CA VAL A 59 2.27 -6.92 12.32
C VAL A 59 2.79 -5.54 12.65
N ALA A 60 2.35 -4.54 11.89
CA ALA A 60 2.72 -3.17 12.15
C ALA A 60 2.49 -2.94 13.64
N PRO A 61 3.47 -2.39 14.39
CA PRO A 61 3.11 -1.79 15.65
C PRO A 61 2.06 -0.74 15.27
N ARG A 62 0.80 -0.95 15.67
CA ARG A 62 -0.29 0.03 15.57
C ARG A 62 0.01 1.32 16.37
N MET A 63 1.28 1.57 16.68
CA MET A 63 1.78 2.44 17.74
C MET A 63 2.47 3.70 17.20
N SER A 64 2.81 3.80 15.91
CA SER A 64 3.41 5.04 15.37
C SER A 64 2.42 5.95 14.66
N VAL A 65 1.27 5.43 14.24
CA VAL A 65 0.14 6.22 13.74
C VAL A 65 -1.09 5.74 14.51
N PRO A 66 -1.71 6.57 15.36
CA PRO A 66 -2.94 6.19 16.00
C PRO A 66 -3.94 5.83 14.89
N SER A 67 -4.71 4.76 15.07
CA SER A 67 -5.71 4.38 14.07
C SER A 67 -6.60 5.59 13.78
N LEU A 68 -7.10 5.73 12.55
CA LEU A 68 -7.99 6.85 12.22
C LEU A 68 -9.14 6.98 13.24
N LEU A 69 -9.67 5.84 13.71
CA LEU A 69 -10.67 5.80 14.77
C LEU A 69 -10.15 6.32 16.12
N ALA A 70 -8.91 5.99 16.50
CA ALA A 70 -8.30 6.52 17.70
C ALA A 70 -8.03 8.03 17.60
N LEU A 71 -7.63 8.54 16.42
CA LEU A 71 -7.48 9.97 16.17
C LEU A 71 -8.83 10.70 16.26
N LEU A 72 -9.85 10.19 15.58
CA LEU A 72 -11.20 10.76 15.61
C LEU A 72 -11.78 10.76 17.03
N ALA A 73 -11.49 9.75 17.84
CA ALA A 73 -11.91 9.69 19.24
C ALA A 73 -11.25 10.75 20.15
N THR A 74 -10.15 11.37 19.72
CA THR A 74 -9.49 12.46 20.47
C THR A 74 -9.98 13.85 20.10
N LEU A 75 -10.77 13.98 19.03
CA LEU A 75 -11.28 15.26 18.57
C LEU A 75 -12.61 15.58 19.26
N GLU A 76 -12.77 16.85 19.63
CA GLU A 76 -14.05 17.36 20.12
C GLU A 76 -15.08 17.36 18.98
N PRO A 77 -16.37 17.10 19.27
CA PRO A 77 -17.42 17.26 18.28
C PRO A 77 -17.42 18.68 17.71
N LEU A 78 -17.45 18.80 16.40
CA LEU A 78 -17.63 20.09 15.74
C LEU A 78 -19.07 20.58 16.02
N GLU A 79 -19.20 21.70 16.71
CA GLU A 79 -20.48 22.43 16.86
C GLU A 79 -20.79 23.27 15.61
N GLU A 80 -20.58 22.69 14.43
CA GLU A 80 -20.84 23.33 13.15
C GLU A 80 -22.04 22.65 12.49
N GLY A 81 -23.03 23.45 12.12
CA GLY A 81 -24.08 22.99 11.22
C GLY A 81 -23.47 22.75 9.83
N ILE A 82 -23.83 21.64 9.19
CA ILE A 82 -23.52 21.46 7.78
C ILE A 82 -24.32 22.54 7.03
N PRO A 83 -23.67 23.45 6.28
CA PRO A 83 -24.40 24.45 5.52
C PRO A 83 -25.24 23.76 4.45
N ASP A 84 -26.42 24.32 4.15
CA ASP A 84 -27.20 23.88 3.01
C ASP A 84 -26.36 24.08 1.74
N PHE A 85 -26.07 22.99 1.04
CA PHE A 85 -25.43 23.03 -0.27
C PHE A 85 -26.45 22.64 -1.32
N VAL A 86 -26.47 23.39 -2.43
CA VAL A 86 -27.27 23.03 -3.60
C VAL A 86 -26.47 22.01 -4.38
N ASP A 87 -27.00 20.79 -4.50
CA ASP A 87 -26.46 19.76 -5.40
C ASP A 87 -26.80 20.15 -6.85
N LEU A 88 -25.94 20.96 -7.44
CA LEU A 88 -26.05 21.34 -8.84
C LEU A 88 -25.51 20.21 -9.71
N PRO A 89 -26.15 19.92 -10.85
CA PRO A 89 -25.53 19.04 -11.83
C PRO A 89 -24.14 19.58 -12.20
N PRO A 90 -23.17 18.70 -12.49
CA PRO A 90 -21.87 19.14 -12.97
C PRO A 90 -22.06 20.03 -14.21
N GLU A 91 -21.30 21.12 -14.28
CA GLU A 91 -21.24 21.95 -15.49
C GLU A 91 -20.82 21.06 -16.66
N GLU A 92 -21.42 21.30 -17.84
CA GLU A 92 -20.96 20.63 -19.05
C GLU A 92 -19.47 20.92 -19.21
N PRO A 93 -18.62 19.89 -19.36
CA PRO A 93 -17.21 20.13 -19.51
C PRO A 93 -16.98 20.96 -20.78
N ASP A 94 -16.24 22.07 -20.65
CA ASP A 94 -15.68 22.83 -21.79
C ASP A 94 -14.81 21.95 -22.71
N PHE A 95 -14.44 20.76 -22.21
CA PHE A 95 -13.76 19.72 -22.95
C PHE A 95 -14.76 18.82 -23.68
N ALA A 96 -14.99 19.13 -24.96
CA ALA A 96 -15.54 18.14 -25.88
C ALA A 96 -14.52 17.01 -26.07
N TRP A 97 -14.92 15.78 -25.74
CA TRP A 97 -14.14 14.61 -26.13
C TRP A 97 -13.86 14.67 -27.63
N PRO A 98 -12.61 14.51 -28.09
CA PRO A 98 -12.36 14.42 -29.51
C PRO A 98 -13.14 13.22 -30.05
N GLU A 99 -13.94 13.45 -31.09
CA GLU A 99 -14.60 12.36 -31.82
C GLU A 99 -13.57 11.27 -32.14
N PRO A 100 -13.91 9.99 -31.95
CA PRO A 100 -13.01 8.91 -32.32
C PRO A 100 -12.57 9.13 -33.76
N ILE A 101 -11.26 9.16 -33.98
CA ILE A 101 -10.69 9.27 -35.33
C ILE A 101 -11.21 8.05 -36.10
N ALA A 102 -12.23 8.27 -36.94
CA ALA A 102 -12.75 7.24 -37.81
C ALA A 102 -11.58 6.77 -38.68
N GLY A 103 -11.20 5.52 -38.48
CA GLY A 103 -9.99 4.94 -39.04
C GLY A 103 -9.84 5.17 -40.54
N ARG A 104 -8.61 5.44 -40.95
CA ARG A 104 -8.10 5.18 -42.30
C ARG A 104 -6.98 4.17 -42.21
#